data_AF-A0A9E7FSC3-F1
#
_entry.id   AF-A0A9E7FSC3-F1
#
_cell.length_a   1.000
_cell.length_b   1.000
_cell.length_c   1.000
_cell.angle_alpha   90.00
_cell.angle_beta   90.00
_cell.angle_gamma   90.00
#
_symmetry.space_group_name_H-M   'P 1'
#
loop_
_entity.id
_entity.type
_entity.pdbx_description
1 polymer ?
#
loop_
_entity_poly.entity_id
_entity_poly.type
_entity_poly.pdbx_seq_one_letter_code
_entity_poly.pdbx_strand_id
1 'polypeptide(L)'
;MDGRFLACYEEWLGIQEADLDELLQAISTQHGSRERSEAELRELVTRCMRHYEEYHERRRGLVRDDGPTFFCPPWCNSFENSMLWAGGCRPSMFIRLIYSLSSSGLEAHLDIPAGRAVGSHGEGLVGLSSSQLARVNELHRSTLQEEDKITSQMATLQENVADGPLLPIVKQRQMWQWRGTSRVENGGGDAEVEAAMDEYTESMAGLVQEADRLRVETARTLVLEILTSKQAVELLVAAKQLQLSVHECGHQRDLRDGRGR
;
A
#
# COMPACT_ATOMS: atom_id res chain seq x y z
N MET A 1 7.26 3.52 20.92
CA MET A 1 6.34 3.17 19.82
C MET A 1 4.99 2.98 20.44
N ASP A 2 3.95 3.63 19.91
CA ASP A 2 2.58 3.35 20.32
C ASP A 2 2.20 1.94 19.88
N GLY A 3 1.93 1.05 20.84
CA GLY A 3 1.57 -0.34 20.57
C GLY A 3 0.31 -0.49 19.71
N ARG A 4 -0.53 0.55 19.64
CA ARG A 4 -1.73 0.57 18.78
C ARG A 4 -1.39 0.45 17.30
N PHE A 5 -0.25 0.99 16.85
CA PHE A 5 0.13 0.91 15.44
C PHE A 5 0.53 -0.50 15.03
N LEU A 6 1.39 -1.15 15.81
CA LEU A 6 1.82 -2.53 15.59
C LEU A 6 0.63 -3.49 15.66
N ALA A 7 -0.21 -3.38 16.70
CA ALA A 7 -1.39 -4.22 16.84
C ALA A 7 -2.35 -4.10 15.65
N CYS A 8 -2.55 -2.87 15.14
CA CYS A 8 -3.38 -2.64 13.96
C CYS A 8 -2.81 -3.33 12.71
N TYR A 9 -1.49 -3.32 12.54
CA TYR A 9 -0.79 -3.94 11.42
C TYR A 9 -0.75 -5.48 11.52
N GLU A 10 -0.47 -6.03 12.70
CA GLU A 10 -0.48 -7.48 12.94
C GLU A 10 -1.86 -8.10 12.72
N GLU A 11 -2.91 -7.44 13.20
CA GLU A 11 -4.29 -7.87 12.95
C GLU A 11 -4.64 -7.83 11.46
N TRP A 12 -4.17 -6.81 10.73
CA TRP A 12 -4.32 -6.73 9.29
C TRP A 12 -3.63 -7.90 8.56
N LEU A 13 -2.40 -8.24 8.96
CA LEU A 13 -1.69 -9.39 8.40
C LEU A 13 -2.46 -10.69 8.63
N GLY A 14 -2.97 -10.92 9.84
CA GLY A 14 -3.80 -12.09 10.14
C GLY A 14 -5.07 -12.17 9.29
N ILE A 15 -5.72 -11.02 9.03
CA ILE A 15 -6.86 -10.96 8.10
C ILE A 15 -6.43 -11.28 6.67
N GLN A 16 -5.24 -10.81 6.23
CA GLN A 16 -4.72 -11.14 4.89
C GLN A 16 -4.45 -12.63 4.71
N GLU A 17 -3.90 -13.29 5.73
CA GLU A 17 -3.67 -14.73 5.74
C GLU A 17 -5.00 -15.50 5.67
N ALA A 18 -5.97 -15.16 6.52
CA ALA A 18 -7.27 -15.82 6.54
C ALA A 18 -8.05 -15.64 5.22
N ASP A 19 -8.06 -14.43 4.66
CA ASP A 19 -8.65 -14.17 3.35
C ASP A 19 -7.93 -14.97 2.25
N LEU A 20 -6.60 -15.05 2.29
CA LEU A 20 -5.81 -15.80 1.30
C LEU A 20 -6.17 -17.29 1.31
N ASP A 21 -6.28 -17.90 2.49
CA ASP A 21 -6.68 -19.30 2.63
C ASP A 21 -8.06 -19.56 2.01
N GLU A 22 -9.03 -18.67 2.24
CA GLU A 22 -10.35 -18.82 1.66
C GLU A 22 -10.36 -18.62 0.13
N LEU A 23 -9.62 -17.63 -0.36
CA LEU A 23 -9.47 -17.39 -1.79
C LEU A 23 -8.82 -18.59 -2.49
N LEU A 24 -7.80 -19.21 -1.88
CA LEU A 24 -7.16 -20.42 -2.39
C LEU A 24 -8.13 -21.61 -2.39
N GLN A 25 -8.95 -21.78 -1.36
CA GLN A 25 -10.00 -22.80 -1.33
C GLN A 25 -11.04 -22.58 -2.43
N ALA A 26 -11.39 -21.32 -2.73
CA ALA A 26 -12.36 -20.98 -3.76
C ALA A 26 -11.89 -21.31 -5.18
N ILE A 27 -10.58 -21.31 -5.44
CA ILE A 27 -9.99 -21.67 -6.74
C ILE A 27 -9.41 -23.09 -6.79
N SER A 28 -9.35 -23.79 -5.65
CA SER A 28 -8.81 -25.16 -5.59
C SER A 28 -9.74 -26.16 -6.27
N THR A 29 -9.16 -26.91 -7.22
CA THR A 29 -9.83 -27.99 -7.96
C THR A 29 -9.66 -29.37 -7.32
N GLN A 30 -9.10 -29.46 -6.10
CA GLN A 30 -8.83 -30.75 -5.46
C GLN A 30 -10.13 -31.48 -5.03
N HIS A 31 -10.17 -32.79 -5.34
CA HIS A 31 -11.10 -33.83 -4.87
C HIS A 31 -12.55 -33.40 -4.57
N GLY A 32 -13.34 -33.16 -5.63
CA GLY A 32 -14.81 -33.03 -5.51
C GLY A 32 -15.30 -31.68 -4.99
N SER A 33 -14.41 -30.69 -4.89
CA SER A 33 -14.75 -29.29 -4.65
C SER A 33 -15.77 -28.80 -5.70
N ARG A 34 -16.92 -28.29 -5.23
CA ARG A 34 -17.94 -27.67 -6.09
C ARG A 34 -17.36 -26.36 -6.63
N GLU A 35 -17.37 -26.19 -7.95
CA GLU A 35 -17.05 -24.90 -8.56
C GLU A 35 -17.96 -23.82 -7.96
N ARG A 36 -17.34 -22.81 -7.34
CA ARG A 36 -18.10 -21.73 -6.72
C ARG A 36 -18.82 -20.94 -7.80
N SER A 37 -20.08 -20.63 -7.55
CA SER A 37 -20.88 -19.78 -8.42
C SER A 37 -20.33 -18.36 -8.45
N GLU A 38 -20.63 -17.61 -9.52
CA GLU A 38 -20.22 -16.21 -9.66
C GLU A 38 -20.70 -15.34 -8.48
N ALA A 39 -21.88 -15.64 -7.93
CA ALA A 39 -22.40 -14.94 -6.76
C ALA A 39 -21.55 -15.16 -5.50
N GLU A 40 -21.09 -16.40 -5.26
CA GLU A 40 -20.23 -16.74 -4.13
C GLU A 40 -18.83 -16.12 -4.27
N LEU A 41 -18.27 -16.11 -5.48
CA LEU A 41 -17.00 -15.45 -5.76
C LEU A 41 -17.11 -13.94 -5.56
N ARG A 42 -18.21 -13.33 -6.04
CA ARG A 42 -18.46 -11.90 -5.86
C ARG A 42 -18.58 -11.51 -4.38
N GLU A 43 -19.26 -12.32 -3.58
CA GLU A 43 -19.37 -12.11 -2.14
C GLU A 43 -18.00 -12.19 -1.45
N LEU A 44 -17.18 -13.18 -1.82
CA LEU A 44 -15.83 -13.33 -1.30
C LEU A 44 -14.94 -12.12 -1.64
N VAL A 45 -14.95 -11.68 -2.90
CA VAL A 45 -14.22 -10.47 -3.34
C VAL A 45 -14.69 -9.22 -2.59
N THR A 46 -16.00 -9.04 -2.46
CA THR A 46 -16.59 -7.90 -1.76
C THR A 46 -16.16 -7.88 -0.29
N ARG A 47 -16.10 -9.04 0.36
CA ARG A 47 -15.65 -9.17 1.75
C ARG A 47 -14.15 -8.86 1.90
N CYS A 48 -13.30 -9.38 1.02
CA CYS A 48 -11.88 -9.05 1.01
C CYS A 48 -11.66 -7.53 0.83
N MET A 49 -12.42 -6.90 -0.07
CA MET A 49 -12.36 -5.46 -0.29
C MET A 49 -12.83 -4.68 0.94
N ARG A 50 -13.90 -5.12 1.61
CA ARG A 50 -14.37 -4.52 2.86
C ARG A 50 -13.31 -4.58 3.96
N HIS A 51 -12.63 -5.72 4.14
CA HIS A 51 -11.53 -5.82 5.11
C HIS A 51 -10.40 -4.82 4.80
N TYR A 52 -10.09 -4.59 3.52
CA TYR A 52 -9.11 -3.59 3.10
C TYR A 52 -9.56 -2.16 3.40
N GLU A 53 -10.83 -1.83 3.16
CA GLU A 53 -11.43 -0.54 3.54
C GLU A 53 -11.40 -0.31 5.06
N GLU A 54 -11.79 -1.33 5.85
CA GLU A 54 -11.79 -1.27 7.31
C GLU A 54 -10.38 -1.05 7.89
N TYR A 55 -9.36 -1.71 7.32
CA TYR A 55 -7.97 -1.47 7.71
C TYR A 55 -7.55 -0.01 7.49
N HIS A 56 -7.79 0.54 6.30
CA HIS A 56 -7.44 1.93 5.99
C HIS A 56 -8.24 2.94 6.81
N GLU A 57 -9.49 2.63 7.16
CA GLU A 57 -10.29 3.51 8.03
C GLU A 57 -9.76 3.53 9.46
N ARG A 58 -9.39 2.39 10.03
CA ARG A 58 -8.72 2.32 11.34
C ARG A 58 -7.39 3.06 11.32
N ARG A 59 -6.63 2.83 10.25
CA ARG A 59 -5.33 3.47 10.04
C ARG A 59 -5.44 4.98 9.92
N ARG A 60 -6.51 5.53 9.32
CA ARG A 60 -6.74 6.98 9.21
C ARG A 60 -6.67 7.69 10.56
N GLY A 61 -7.27 7.12 11.61
CA GLY A 61 -7.21 7.69 12.96
C GLY A 61 -5.79 7.68 13.52
N LEU A 62 -5.10 6.56 13.36
CA LEU A 62 -3.72 6.36 13.80
C LEU A 62 -2.73 7.31 13.10
N VAL A 63 -2.92 7.55 11.81
CA VAL A 63 -2.11 8.47 11.00
C VAL A 63 -2.23 9.91 11.47
N ARG A 64 -3.39 10.31 12.01
CA ARG A 64 -3.57 11.65 12.58
C ARG A 64 -2.85 11.83 13.91
N ASP A 65 -2.73 10.76 14.69
CA ASP A 65 -2.01 10.78 15.96
C ASP A 65 -0.49 10.94 15.74
N ASP A 66 0.08 10.32 14.69
CA ASP A 66 1.51 10.41 14.35
C ASP A 66 1.77 10.07 12.86
N GLY A 67 1.66 11.07 11.99
CA GLY A 67 1.86 10.94 10.54
C GLY A 67 3.27 10.48 10.13
N PRO A 68 4.36 11.11 10.65
CA PRO A 68 5.74 10.77 10.32
C PRO A 68 6.08 9.29 10.53
N THR A 69 5.56 8.66 11.57
CA THR A 69 5.80 7.23 11.85
C THR A 69 5.38 6.33 10.68
N PHE A 70 4.38 6.70 9.88
CA PHE A 70 3.97 5.90 8.73
C PHE A 70 4.91 5.99 7.53
N PHE A 71 5.82 6.96 7.46
CA PHE A 71 6.82 7.04 6.39
C PHE A 71 8.05 6.16 6.66
N CYS A 72 8.26 5.77 7.91
CA CYS A 72 9.31 4.84 8.32
C CYS A 72 8.79 3.94 9.46
N PRO A 73 7.79 3.09 9.21
CA PRO A 73 7.13 2.30 10.23
C PRO A 73 8.12 1.38 10.92
N PRO A 74 8.30 1.50 12.25
CA PRO A 74 9.24 0.67 13.00
C PRO A 74 8.82 -0.79 13.10
N TRP A 75 7.56 -1.11 12.80
CA TRP A 75 7.05 -2.49 12.71
C TRP A 75 7.29 -3.15 11.35
N CYS A 76 7.78 -2.41 10.35
CA CYS A 76 8.19 -2.98 9.08
C CYS A 76 9.69 -3.28 9.07
N ASN A 77 10.06 -4.30 8.32
CA ASN A 77 11.46 -4.66 8.08
C ASN A 77 12.13 -3.69 7.08
N SER A 78 13.46 -3.75 6.98
CA SER A 78 14.23 -2.84 6.13
C SER A 78 13.86 -2.91 4.65
N PHE A 79 13.50 -4.10 4.16
CA PHE A 79 13.10 -4.32 2.78
C PHE A 79 11.69 -3.79 2.50
N GLU A 80 10.73 -4.02 3.39
CA GLU A 80 9.40 -3.41 3.33
C GLU A 80 9.49 -1.87 3.31
N ASN A 81 10.26 -1.30 4.23
CA ASN A 81 10.47 0.15 4.31
C ASN A 81 11.06 0.72 3.02
N SER A 82 11.93 -0.01 2.32
CA SER A 82 12.51 0.43 1.05
C SER A 82 11.51 0.52 -0.12
N MET A 83 10.35 -0.14 0.01
CA MET A 83 9.29 -0.15 -1.02
C MET A 83 8.09 0.74 -0.67
N LEU A 84 8.12 1.42 0.48
CA LEU A 84 7.05 2.32 0.89
C LEU A 84 7.01 3.58 0.04
N TRP A 85 5.80 4.03 -0.25
CA TRP A 85 5.48 5.30 -0.89
C TRP A 85 4.34 5.94 -0.10
N ALA A 86 4.50 7.14 0.47
CA ALA A 86 3.44 7.80 1.25
C ALA A 86 2.73 6.84 2.25
N GLY A 87 3.53 6.12 3.02
CA GLY A 87 3.11 5.19 4.07
C GLY A 87 2.55 3.83 3.65
N GLY A 88 2.62 3.42 2.39
CA GLY A 88 2.17 2.09 1.98
C GLY A 88 2.69 1.71 0.61
N CYS A 89 2.13 0.67 -0.01
CA CYS A 89 2.48 0.33 -1.39
C CYS A 89 2.03 1.43 -2.37
N ARG A 90 2.69 1.56 -3.52
CA ARG A 90 2.24 2.46 -4.58
C ARG A 90 1.06 1.83 -5.34
N PRO A 91 -0.11 2.48 -5.47
CA PRO A 91 -1.32 1.91 -6.09
C PRO A 91 -1.12 1.29 -7.49
N SER A 92 -0.27 1.88 -8.33
CA SER A 92 0.09 1.38 -9.65
C SER A 92 0.73 -0.01 -9.62
N MET A 93 1.25 -0.47 -8.47
CA MET A 93 1.73 -1.85 -8.32
C MET A 93 0.62 -2.88 -8.49
N PHE A 94 -0.62 -2.61 -8.06
CA PHE A 94 -1.76 -3.50 -8.29
C PHE A 94 -2.04 -3.66 -9.78
N ILE A 95 -1.93 -2.54 -10.51
CA ILE A 95 -2.17 -2.50 -11.95
C ILE A 95 -1.02 -3.17 -12.73
N ARG A 96 0.22 -3.02 -12.27
CA ARG A 96 1.36 -3.74 -12.84
C ARG A 96 1.27 -5.24 -12.62
N LEU A 97 0.84 -5.65 -11.43
CA LEU A 97 0.63 -7.06 -11.11
C LEU A 97 -0.39 -7.70 -12.07
N ILE A 98 -1.52 -7.04 -12.32
CA ILE A 98 -2.52 -7.58 -13.26
C ILE A 98 -1.96 -7.68 -14.69
N TYR A 99 -1.18 -6.72 -15.19
CA TYR A 99 -0.54 -6.86 -16.49
C TYR A 99 0.42 -8.05 -16.54
N SER A 100 1.22 -8.26 -15.50
CA SER A 100 2.13 -9.39 -15.41
C SER A 100 1.39 -10.72 -15.40
N LEU A 101 0.31 -10.84 -14.63
CA LEU A 101 -0.53 -12.05 -14.60
C LEU A 101 -1.21 -12.29 -15.95
N SER A 102 -1.71 -11.23 -16.59
CA SER A 102 -2.35 -11.29 -17.91
C SER A 102 -1.38 -11.72 -19.01
N SER A 103 -0.14 -11.23 -18.98
CA SER A 103 0.90 -11.58 -19.96
C SER A 103 1.41 -13.00 -19.76
N SER A 104 1.58 -13.45 -18.52
CA SER A 104 2.05 -14.81 -18.22
C SER A 104 1.06 -15.89 -18.63
N GLY A 105 -0.25 -15.62 -18.55
CA GLY A 105 -1.29 -16.52 -19.07
C GLY A 105 -1.28 -16.66 -20.60
N LEU A 106 -0.85 -15.61 -21.31
CA LEU A 106 -0.75 -15.62 -22.78
C LEU A 106 0.42 -16.47 -23.27
N GLU A 107 1.60 -16.36 -22.65
CA GLU A 107 2.80 -17.14 -23.03
C GLU A 107 2.59 -18.65 -22.83
N ALA A 108 1.96 -19.05 -21.71
CA ALA A 108 1.64 -20.46 -21.45
C ALA A 108 0.68 -21.08 -22.48
N HIS A 109 -0.14 -20.26 -23.16
CA HIS A 109 -1.06 -20.71 -24.20
C HIS A 109 -0.38 -20.88 -25.56
N LEU A 110 0.68 -20.11 -25.85
CA LEU A 110 1.45 -20.20 -27.10
C LEU A 110 2.34 -21.44 -27.18
N ASP A 111 2.69 -22.03 -26.03
CA ASP A 111 3.45 -23.29 -25.94
C ASP A 111 2.59 -24.54 -26.25
N ILE A 112 1.28 -24.40 -26.48
CA ILE A 112 0.37 -25.51 -26.80
C ILE A 112 0.30 -25.71 -28.33
N PRO A 113 0.53 -26.94 -28.87
CA PRO A 113 0.53 -27.18 -30.31
C PRO A 113 -0.79 -26.78 -30.99
N ALA A 114 -0.67 -25.94 -32.03
CA ALA A 114 -1.78 -25.44 -32.85
C ALA A 114 -2.58 -26.61 -33.48
N GLY A 115 -3.69 -26.99 -32.86
CA GLY A 115 -4.53 -28.09 -33.34
C GLY A 115 -5.68 -28.49 -32.42
N ARG A 116 -5.66 -28.12 -31.14
CA ARG A 116 -6.85 -28.15 -30.29
C ARG A 116 -7.45 -26.75 -30.23
N ALA A 117 -8.60 -26.58 -30.88
CA ALA A 117 -9.47 -25.43 -30.65
C ALA A 117 -9.95 -25.48 -29.20
N VAL A 118 -9.16 -24.91 -28.28
CA VAL A 118 -9.63 -24.53 -26.96
C VAL A 118 -10.52 -23.30 -27.18
N GLY A 119 -11.72 -23.34 -26.61
CA GLY A 119 -12.73 -22.30 -26.82
C GLY A 119 -12.19 -20.91 -26.47
N SER A 120 -12.75 -19.90 -27.14
CA SER A 120 -12.47 -18.47 -26.94
C SER A 120 -12.95 -17.94 -25.58
N HIS A 121 -12.82 -18.71 -24.50
CA HIS A 121 -13.21 -18.33 -23.14
C HIS A 121 -12.00 -18.48 -22.21
N GLY A 122 -11.60 -17.36 -21.59
CA GLY A 122 -10.38 -17.24 -20.81
C GLY A 122 -10.25 -18.26 -19.68
N GLU A 123 -9.30 -19.18 -19.84
CA GLU A 123 -8.96 -20.19 -18.85
C GLU A 123 -7.52 -19.92 -18.29
N GLY A 124 -7.38 -18.84 -17.49
CA GLY A 124 -6.24 -18.48 -16.59
C GLY A 124 -5.11 -17.62 -17.22
N LEU A 125 -4.38 -16.68 -16.55
CA LEU A 125 -4.19 -16.31 -15.11
C LEU A 125 -4.64 -14.87 -14.75
N VAL A 126 -4.90 -13.99 -15.72
CA VAL A 126 -5.94 -12.95 -15.66
C VAL A 126 -6.21 -12.63 -17.13
N GLY A 127 -6.98 -13.48 -17.82
CA GLY A 127 -7.28 -13.26 -19.24
C GLY A 127 -8.17 -12.03 -19.40
N LEU A 128 -7.59 -10.84 -19.54
CA LEU A 128 -8.34 -9.59 -19.73
C LEU A 128 -8.95 -9.51 -21.12
N SER A 129 -10.23 -9.19 -21.20
CA SER A 129 -10.85 -8.81 -22.47
C SER A 129 -10.32 -7.45 -22.96
N SER A 130 -10.46 -7.15 -24.26
CA SER A 130 -10.02 -5.86 -24.81
C SER A 130 -10.70 -4.66 -24.13
N SER A 131 -11.97 -4.80 -23.73
CA SER A 131 -12.70 -3.75 -23.01
C SER A 131 -12.22 -3.60 -21.57
N GLN A 132 -11.90 -4.72 -20.89
CA GLN A 132 -11.29 -4.67 -19.56
C GLN A 132 -9.91 -4.03 -19.63
N LEU A 133 -9.06 -4.42 -20.59
CA LEU A 133 -7.72 -3.85 -20.76
C LEU A 133 -7.77 -2.33 -21.01
N ALA A 134 -8.70 -1.86 -21.84
CA ALA A 134 -8.89 -0.42 -22.06
C ALA A 134 -9.26 0.31 -20.75
N ARG A 135 -10.13 -0.28 -19.93
CA ARG A 135 -10.52 0.28 -18.62
C ARG A 135 -9.38 0.24 -17.60
N VAL A 136 -8.60 -0.84 -17.56
CA VAL A 136 -7.39 -0.94 -16.72
C VAL A 136 -6.37 0.13 -17.12
N ASN A 137 -6.13 0.34 -18.42
CA ASN A 137 -5.20 1.35 -18.92
C ASN A 137 -5.64 2.77 -18.54
N GLU A 138 -6.95 3.06 -18.62
CA GLU A 138 -7.48 4.35 -18.21
C GLU A 138 -7.34 4.56 -16.70
N LEU A 139 -7.66 3.55 -15.89
CA LEU A 139 -7.42 3.58 -14.45
C LEU A 139 -5.94 3.74 -14.10
N HIS A 140 -5.04 3.12 -14.87
CA HIS A 140 -3.60 3.28 -14.69
C HIS A 140 -3.16 4.72 -14.91
N ARG A 141 -3.63 5.31 -16.01
CA ARG A 141 -3.30 6.70 -16.36
C ARG A 141 -3.79 7.68 -15.30
N SER A 142 -5.03 7.52 -14.80
CA SER A 142 -5.55 8.39 -13.73
C SER A 142 -4.83 8.16 -12.40
N THR A 143 -4.53 6.90 -12.06
CA THR A 143 -3.79 6.55 -10.83
C THR A 143 -2.38 7.17 -10.85
N LEU A 144 -1.66 7.09 -11.98
CA LEU A 144 -0.33 7.70 -12.11
C LEU A 144 -0.38 9.23 -11.95
N GLN A 145 -1.42 9.89 -12.46
CA GLN A 145 -1.57 11.35 -12.31
C GLN A 145 -1.73 11.75 -10.83
N GLU A 146 -2.53 11.02 -10.06
CA GLU A 146 -2.67 11.29 -8.62
C GLU A 146 -1.42 10.87 -7.83
N GLU A 147 -0.73 9.79 -8.22
CA GLU A 147 0.56 9.41 -7.64
C GLU A 147 1.63 10.50 -7.84
N ASP A 148 1.70 11.10 -9.02
CA ASP A 148 2.64 12.18 -9.34
C ASP A 148 2.32 13.44 -8.53
N LYS A 149 1.03 13.74 -8.36
CA LYS A 149 0.58 14.87 -7.53
C LYS A 149 0.99 14.71 -6.07
N ILE A 150 0.67 13.56 -5.46
CA ILE A 150 1.03 13.26 -4.06
C ILE A 150 2.55 13.25 -3.90
N THR A 151 3.28 12.67 -4.86
CA THR A 151 4.75 12.64 -4.83
C THR A 151 5.33 14.06 -4.88
N SER A 152 4.77 14.94 -5.72
CA SER A 152 5.20 16.34 -5.80
C SER A 152 4.91 17.10 -4.51
N GLN A 153 3.72 16.94 -3.92
CA GLN A 153 3.37 17.55 -2.63
C GLN A 153 4.28 17.07 -1.50
N MET A 154 4.59 15.76 -1.47
CA MET A 154 5.53 15.18 -0.51
C MET A 154 6.93 15.78 -0.65
N ALA A 155 7.44 15.92 -1.87
CA ALA A 155 8.75 16.54 -2.11
C ALA A 155 8.77 18.00 -1.66
N THR A 156 7.76 18.80 -2.02
CA THR A 156 7.64 20.19 -1.56
C THR A 156 7.57 20.28 -0.03
N LEU A 157 6.80 19.41 0.63
CA LEU A 157 6.73 19.39 2.09
C LEU A 157 8.10 19.09 2.71
N GLN A 158 8.86 18.14 2.15
CA GLN A 158 10.20 17.81 2.61
C GLN A 158 11.20 18.95 2.41
N GLU A 159 11.08 19.75 1.35
CA GLU A 159 11.92 20.93 1.13
C GLU A 159 11.60 22.05 2.13
N ASN A 160 10.31 22.30 2.37
CA ASN A 160 9.83 23.37 3.25
C ASN A 160 10.18 23.18 4.73
N VAL A 161 10.58 21.97 5.14
CA VAL A 161 11.05 21.69 6.51
C VAL A 161 12.26 22.57 6.89
N ALA A 162 13.06 22.98 5.91
CA ALA A 162 14.23 23.83 6.11
C ALA A 162 13.86 25.28 6.46
N ASP A 163 12.69 25.76 6.02
CA ASP A 163 12.29 27.16 6.16
C ASP A 163 11.57 27.44 7.48
N GLY A 164 10.54 26.66 7.81
CA GLY A 164 9.71 26.87 9.00
C GLY A 164 10.19 26.05 10.20
N PRO A 165 10.09 24.71 10.16
CA PRO A 165 10.38 23.86 11.32
C PRO A 165 11.84 23.94 11.82
N LEU A 166 12.83 23.93 10.92
CA LEU A 166 14.25 23.84 11.31
C LEU A 166 14.95 25.20 11.44
N LEU A 167 14.50 26.23 10.73
CA LEU A 167 15.20 27.53 10.70
C LEU A 167 15.27 28.23 12.07
N PRO A 168 14.20 28.27 12.90
CA PRO A 168 14.29 28.89 14.22
C PRO A 168 15.28 28.15 15.13
N ILE A 169 15.38 26.82 15.04
CA ILE A 169 16.38 26.02 15.76
C ILE A 169 17.80 26.46 15.36
N VAL A 170 18.04 26.64 14.06
CA VAL A 170 19.34 27.11 13.54
C VAL A 170 19.65 28.54 14.05
N LYS A 171 18.69 29.47 13.94
CA LYS A 171 18.85 30.86 14.40
C LYS A 171 19.12 30.94 15.90
N GLN A 172 18.37 30.17 16.68
CA GLN A 172 18.53 30.06 18.12
C GLN A 172 19.95 29.57 18.43
N ARG A 173 20.40 28.44 17.85
CA ARG A 173 21.75 27.87 18.05
C ARG A 173 22.88 28.83 17.65
N GLN A 174 22.74 29.57 16.55
CA GLN A 174 23.70 30.61 16.17
C GLN A 174 23.74 31.71 17.22
N MET A 175 22.60 32.23 17.67
CA MET A 175 22.54 33.27 18.70
C MET A 175 23.28 32.88 20.00
N TRP A 176 23.18 31.61 20.42
CA TRP A 176 23.91 31.07 21.57
C TRP A 176 25.43 31.06 21.39
N GLN A 177 25.94 30.83 20.17
CA GLN A 177 27.38 30.87 19.87
C GLN A 177 27.97 32.28 20.00
N TRP A 178 27.20 33.32 19.67
CA TRP A 178 27.68 34.71 19.68
C TRP A 178 27.61 35.40 21.05
N ARG A 179 26.69 34.99 21.94
CA ARG A 179 26.39 35.73 23.19
C ARG A 179 27.09 35.25 24.46
N GLY A 180 27.95 34.21 24.42
CA GLY A 180 28.80 33.83 25.55
C GLY A 180 28.04 33.72 26.88
N THR A 181 27.32 32.61 27.08
CA THR A 181 26.64 32.20 28.34
C THR A 181 25.72 33.24 28.99
N SER A 182 24.41 33.06 28.83
CA SER A 182 23.40 33.25 29.90
C SER A 182 22.08 32.67 29.41
N ARG A 183 21.53 31.68 30.13
CA ARG A 183 20.22 31.08 29.89
C ARG A 183 19.15 32.14 30.16
N VAL A 184 18.80 32.94 29.16
CA VAL A 184 17.53 33.67 29.19
C VAL A 184 16.51 32.71 28.62
N GLU A 185 15.70 32.13 29.50
CA GLU A 185 14.54 31.30 29.16
C GLU A 185 13.54 32.17 28.41
N ASN A 186 13.76 32.38 27.12
CA ASN A 186 12.79 33.04 26.26
C ASN A 186 11.88 31.95 25.70
N GLY A 187 10.86 31.56 26.49
CA GLY A 187 9.91 30.49 26.17
C GLY A 187 9.04 30.71 24.93
N GLY A 188 9.29 31.76 24.14
CA GLY A 188 8.60 32.03 22.88
C GLY A 188 9.19 31.32 21.67
N GLY A 189 10.49 31.01 21.66
CA GLY A 189 11.14 30.35 20.51
C GLY A 189 10.81 28.85 20.40
N ASP A 190 10.69 28.17 21.53
CA ASP A 190 10.39 26.74 21.56
C ASP A 190 8.94 26.46 21.14
N ALA A 191 7.98 27.31 21.54
CA ALA A 191 6.57 27.16 21.16
C ALA A 191 6.32 27.36 19.66
N GLU A 192 7.04 28.28 19.00
CA GLU A 192 6.95 28.50 17.56
C GLU A 192 7.54 27.31 16.77
N VAL A 193 8.64 26.71 17.26
CA VAL A 193 9.24 25.50 16.68
C VAL A 193 8.30 24.31 16.82
N GLU A 194 7.75 24.07 18.01
CA GLU A 194 6.80 22.97 18.24
C GLU A 194 5.57 23.12 17.34
N ALA A 195 4.99 24.32 17.22
CA ALA A 195 3.87 24.56 16.31
C ALA A 195 4.20 24.26 14.84
N ALA A 196 5.41 24.63 14.39
CA ALA A 196 5.85 24.33 13.02
C ALA A 196 6.10 22.82 12.79
N MET A 197 6.59 22.11 13.80
CA MET A 197 6.76 20.65 13.76
C MET A 197 5.40 19.92 13.77
N ASP A 198 4.42 20.44 14.51
CA ASP A 198 3.04 19.93 14.53
C ASP A 198 2.38 20.12 13.16
N GLU A 199 2.49 21.30 12.54
CA GLU A 199 1.97 21.57 11.19
C GLU A 199 2.61 20.66 10.13
N TYR A 200 3.91 20.40 10.25
CA TYR A 200 4.62 19.46 9.39
C TYR A 200 4.10 18.03 9.56
N THR A 201 3.92 17.58 10.81
CA THR A 201 3.39 16.26 11.16
C THR A 201 1.96 16.07 10.65
N GLU A 202 1.10 17.08 10.80
CA GLU A 202 -0.26 17.08 10.27
C GLU A 202 -0.28 17.02 8.74
N SER A 203 0.61 17.76 8.07
CA SER A 203 0.75 17.72 6.62
C SER A 203 1.19 16.34 6.12
N MET A 204 2.13 15.69 6.82
CA MET A 204 2.52 14.31 6.54
C MET A 204 1.36 13.32 6.72
N ALA A 205 0.56 13.51 7.78
CA ALA A 205 -0.65 12.72 8.01
C ALA A 205 -1.68 12.90 6.87
N GLY A 206 -1.80 14.12 6.34
CA GLY A 206 -2.63 14.42 5.18
C GLY A 206 -2.21 13.66 3.92
N LEU A 207 -0.90 13.65 3.60
CA LEU A 207 -0.36 12.91 2.47
C LEU A 207 -0.63 11.42 2.54
N VAL A 208 -0.48 10.82 3.72
CA VAL A 208 -0.78 9.40 3.93
C VAL A 208 -2.27 9.12 3.73
N GLN A 209 -3.16 9.98 4.24
CA GLN A 209 -4.61 9.84 4.04
C GLN A 209 -5.01 9.96 2.56
N GLU A 210 -4.42 10.89 1.81
CA GLU A 210 -4.63 11.02 0.36
C GLU A 210 -4.15 9.77 -0.39
N ALA A 211 -2.97 9.27 -0.03
CA ALA A 211 -2.42 8.05 -0.63
C ALA A 211 -3.25 6.80 -0.30
N ASP A 212 -3.73 6.66 0.94
CA ASP A 212 -4.59 5.55 1.36
C ASP A 212 -5.94 5.56 0.65
N ARG A 213 -6.52 6.75 0.47
CA ARG A 213 -7.71 6.91 -0.35
C ARG A 213 -7.48 6.42 -1.78
N LEU A 214 -6.40 6.85 -2.42
CA LEU A 214 -6.05 6.42 -3.78
C LEU A 214 -5.85 4.89 -3.84
N ARG A 215 -5.16 4.29 -2.87
CA ARG A 215 -4.99 2.83 -2.78
C ARG A 215 -6.32 2.08 -2.74
N VAL A 216 -7.24 2.53 -1.89
CA VAL A 216 -8.56 1.91 -1.72
C VAL A 216 -9.39 2.07 -2.98
N GLU A 217 -9.47 3.28 -3.54
CA GLU A 217 -10.22 3.57 -4.76
C GLU A 217 -9.69 2.75 -5.96
N THR A 218 -8.38 2.73 -6.19
CA THR A 218 -7.77 1.94 -7.27
C THR A 218 -8.04 0.44 -7.11
N ALA A 219 -7.85 -0.12 -5.91
CA ALA A 219 -8.11 -1.54 -5.66
C ALA A 219 -9.58 -1.89 -5.84
N ARG A 220 -10.48 -1.07 -5.30
CA ARG A 220 -11.94 -1.23 -5.40
C ARG A 220 -12.40 -1.22 -6.85
N THR A 221 -12.00 -0.22 -7.63
CA THR A 221 -12.38 -0.11 -9.04
C THR A 221 -11.87 -1.31 -9.85
N LEU A 222 -10.64 -1.78 -9.58
CA LEU A 222 -10.14 -3.01 -10.21
C LEU A 222 -11.05 -4.20 -9.90
N VAL A 223 -11.20 -4.56 -8.62
CA VAL A 223 -11.78 -5.86 -8.22
C VAL A 223 -13.30 -5.89 -8.25
N LEU A 224 -13.98 -4.75 -8.13
CA LEU A 224 -15.46 -4.69 -8.10
C LEU A 224 -16.09 -4.17 -9.38
N GLU A 225 -15.36 -3.40 -10.19
CA GLU A 225 -15.95 -2.71 -11.36
C GLU A 225 -15.38 -3.17 -12.70
N ILE A 226 -14.10 -3.54 -12.76
CA ILE A 226 -13.42 -3.89 -14.02
C ILE A 226 -13.37 -5.41 -14.23
N LEU A 227 -12.96 -6.14 -13.20
CA LEU A 227 -12.72 -7.58 -13.29
C LEU A 227 -14.00 -8.41 -13.09
N THR A 228 -14.01 -9.62 -13.63
CA THR A 228 -14.97 -10.66 -13.22
C THR A 228 -14.61 -11.16 -11.83
N SER A 229 -15.54 -11.80 -11.13
CA SER A 229 -15.26 -12.27 -9.76
C SER A 229 -14.11 -13.28 -9.72
N LYS A 230 -14.03 -14.16 -10.73
CA LYS A 230 -12.90 -15.10 -10.88
C LYS A 230 -11.55 -14.39 -11.06
N GLN A 231 -11.47 -13.43 -11.99
CA GLN A 231 -10.24 -12.65 -12.22
C GLN A 231 -9.84 -11.85 -10.97
N ALA A 232 -10.81 -11.29 -10.25
CA ALA A 232 -10.58 -10.57 -9.01
C ALA A 232 -10.03 -11.49 -7.91
N VAL A 233 -10.55 -12.71 -7.78
CA VAL A 233 -10.00 -13.72 -6.85
C VAL A 233 -8.54 -14.06 -7.23
N GLU A 234 -8.25 -14.32 -8.50
CA GLU A 234 -6.87 -14.59 -8.97
C GLU A 234 -5.92 -13.43 -8.63
N LEU A 235 -6.34 -12.19 -8.89
CA LEU A 235 -5.54 -11.00 -8.55
C LEU A 235 -5.34 -10.85 -7.04
N LEU A 236 -6.38 -11.05 -6.23
CA LEU A 236 -6.31 -10.94 -4.77
C LEU A 236 -5.39 -12.01 -4.17
N VAL A 237 -5.43 -13.24 -4.69
CA VAL A 237 -4.49 -14.30 -4.29
C VAL A 237 -3.06 -13.86 -4.56
N ALA A 238 -2.76 -13.43 -5.78
CA ALA A 238 -1.42 -13.01 -6.16
C ALA A 238 -0.94 -11.80 -5.34
N ALA A 239 -1.82 -10.81 -5.08
CA ALA A 239 -1.49 -9.63 -4.31
C ALA A 239 -1.19 -9.97 -2.83
N LYS A 240 -2.01 -10.81 -2.20
CA LYS A 240 -1.82 -11.27 -0.82
C LYS A 240 -0.56 -12.12 -0.68
N GLN A 241 -0.34 -13.06 -1.60
CA GLN A 241 0.89 -13.86 -1.63
C GLN A 241 2.14 -12.98 -1.78
N LEU A 242 2.11 -11.98 -2.66
CA LEU A 242 3.20 -11.03 -2.82
C LEU A 242 3.47 -10.25 -1.52
N GLN A 243 2.43 -9.70 -0.89
CA GLN A 243 2.58 -8.95 0.36
C GLN A 243 3.16 -9.81 1.49
N LEU A 244 2.61 -11.01 1.71
CA LEU A 244 3.07 -11.93 2.76
C LEU A 244 4.50 -12.42 2.49
N SER A 245 4.83 -12.71 1.23
CA SER A 245 6.19 -13.10 0.84
C SER A 245 7.21 -11.99 1.09
N VAL A 246 6.85 -10.75 0.77
CA VAL A 246 7.69 -9.57 1.06
C VAL A 246 7.94 -9.44 2.57
N HIS A 247 6.90 -9.64 3.38
CA HIS A 247 6.99 -9.58 4.83
C HIS A 247 7.92 -10.67 5.39
N GLU A 248 7.67 -11.94 5.03
CA GLU A 248 8.46 -13.08 5.51
C GLU A 248 9.91 -13.02 5.04
N CYS A 249 10.14 -12.74 3.75
CA CYS A 249 11.49 -12.67 3.19
C CYS A 249 12.29 -11.51 3.81
N GLY A 250 11.65 -10.37 4.04
CA GLY A 250 12.30 -9.22 4.67
C GLY A 250 12.65 -9.49 6.13
N HIS A 251 11.76 -10.13 6.89
CA HIS A 251 12.02 -10.56 8.26
C HIS A 251 13.20 -11.53 8.34
N GLN A 252 13.24 -12.56 7.48
CA GLN A 252 14.36 -13.50 7.42
C GLN A 252 15.70 -12.83 7.08
N ARG A 253 15.69 -11.81 6.21
CA ARG A 253 16.90 -11.05 5.85
C ARG A 253 17.40 -10.18 7.00
N ASP A 254 16.51 -9.50 7.71
CA ASP A 254 16.90 -8.68 8.85
C ASP A 254 17.46 -9.53 10.00
N LEU A 255 16.91 -10.73 10.23
CA LEU A 255 17.50 -11.69 11.17
C LEU A 255 18.93 -12.10 10.76
N ARG A 256 19.16 -12.40 9.47
CA ARG A 256 20.50 -12.77 8.95
C ARG A 256 21.51 -11.65 9.09
N ASP A 257 21.08 -10.41 8.90
CA ASP A 257 21.96 -9.23 8.92
C ASP A 257 22.11 -8.62 10.33
N GLY A 258 21.55 -9.25 11.37
CA GLY A 258 21.59 -8.74 12.75
C GLY A 258 20.75 -7.48 12.97
N ARG A 259 19.79 -7.20 12.08
CA ARG A 259 18.81 -6.11 12.16
C ARG A 259 17.45 -6.54 12.72
N GLY A 260 17.29 -7.82 13.06
CA GLY A 260 16.07 -8.33 13.70
C GLY A 260 15.77 -7.57 14.99
N ARG A 261 14.56 -7.02 15.09
CA ARG A 261 14.06 -6.38 16.32
C ARG A 261 13.48 -7.42 17.25
#